data_AF-A0A258S3N3-F1
#
_entry.id   AF-A0A258S3N3-F1
#
_cell.length_a   1.000
_cell.length_b   1.000
_cell.length_c   1.000
_cell.angle_alpha   90.00
_cell.angle_beta   90.00
_cell.angle_gamma   90.00
#
_symmetry.space_group_name_H-M   'P 1'
#
loop_
_entity.id
_entity.type
_entity.pdbx_description
1 polymer ?
#
loop_
_entity_poly.entity_id
_entity_poly.type
_entity_poly.pdbx_seq_one_letter_code
_entity_poly.pdbx_strand_id
1 'polypeptide(L)'
;MNPAYPELADYVHLFQRYGENLGAIYREPDDERYAFLFEQVVRMLIKPSPFNLTLPEPFRISAHRYHSGDPVTLTHLGAPANRNFMLCDLHDIIMLKGGLALKRRERQP
;
A
#
# COMPACT_ATOMS: atom_id res chain seq x y z
N MET A 1 10.95 -3.03 -19.79
CA MET A 1 10.56 -4.32 -19.19
C MET A 1 10.01 -4.01 -17.82
N ASN A 2 8.79 -4.42 -17.52
CA ASN A 2 8.26 -4.29 -16.16
C ASN A 2 9.07 -5.26 -15.27
N PRO A 3 9.71 -4.82 -14.19
CA PRO A 3 10.47 -5.72 -13.32
C PRO A 3 9.56 -6.83 -12.80
N ALA A 4 10.13 -8.01 -12.53
CA ALA A 4 9.40 -9.15 -11.98
C ALA A 4 8.93 -8.91 -10.52
N TYR A 5 9.26 -7.75 -9.95
CA TYR A 5 9.05 -7.39 -8.55
C TYR A 5 8.52 -5.94 -8.43
N PRO A 6 7.73 -5.64 -7.40
CA PRO A 6 7.22 -4.28 -7.16
C PRO A 6 8.31 -3.24 -6.91
N GLU A 7 8.17 -2.07 -7.50
CA GLU A 7 9.03 -0.90 -7.28
C GLU A 7 8.24 0.28 -6.72
N LEU A 8 8.96 1.32 -6.28
CA LEU A 8 8.38 2.57 -5.77
C LEU A 8 7.32 3.14 -6.72
N ALA A 9 7.60 3.14 -8.03
CA ALA A 9 6.68 3.67 -9.04
C ALA A 9 5.36 2.89 -9.09
N ASP A 10 5.40 1.56 -8.99
CA ASP A 10 4.19 0.73 -8.99
C ASP A 10 3.27 1.09 -7.83
N TYR A 11 3.84 1.30 -6.64
CA TYR A 11 3.09 1.71 -5.46
C TYR A 11 2.50 3.12 -5.64
N VAL A 12 3.29 4.07 -6.13
CA VAL A 12 2.83 5.44 -6.38
C VAL A 12 1.69 5.46 -7.40
N HIS A 13 1.83 4.74 -8.52
CA HIS A 13 0.80 4.64 -9.55
C HIS A 13 -0.45 3.91 -9.04
N LEU A 14 -0.28 2.87 -8.20
CA LEU A 14 -1.40 2.18 -7.58
C LEU A 14 -2.20 3.16 -6.71
N PHE A 15 -1.56 3.86 -5.78
CA PHE A 15 -2.24 4.80 -4.89
C PHE A 15 -2.89 5.97 -5.65
N GLN A 16 -2.26 6.47 -6.71
CA GLN A 16 -2.82 7.53 -7.57
C GLN A 16 -4.18 7.12 -8.21
N ARG A 17 -4.36 5.85 -8.58
CA ARG A 17 -5.62 5.37 -9.18
C ARG A 17 -6.82 5.44 -8.23
N TYR A 18 -6.59 5.50 -6.92
CA TYR A 18 -7.63 5.56 -5.90
C TYR A 18 -7.87 6.98 -5.37
N GLY A 19 -7.23 7.99 -5.98
CA GLY A 19 -7.51 9.41 -5.75
C GLY A 19 -6.25 10.24 -5.52
N GLU A 20 -6.31 11.53 -5.87
CA GLU A 20 -5.20 12.47 -5.65
C GLU A 20 -4.93 12.76 -4.16
N ASN A 21 -5.93 12.51 -3.30
CA ASN A 21 -5.88 12.71 -1.86
C ASN A 21 -6.46 11.50 -1.12
N LEU A 22 -5.59 10.61 -0.65
CA LEU A 22 -5.95 9.55 0.30
C LEU A 22 -6.45 10.11 1.64
N GLY A 23 -6.41 11.43 1.86
CA GLY A 23 -7.12 12.10 2.95
C GLY A 23 -8.64 11.83 2.97
N ALA A 24 -9.24 11.34 1.87
CA ALA A 24 -10.61 10.86 1.84
C ALA A 24 -10.82 9.47 2.52
N ILE A 25 -9.76 8.65 2.63
CA ILE A 25 -9.80 7.36 3.36
C ILE A 25 -10.31 7.55 4.79
N TYR A 26 -10.03 8.70 5.40
CA TYR A 26 -10.48 9.04 6.76
C TYR A 26 -11.99 9.26 6.89
N ARG A 27 -12.72 9.51 5.80
CA ARG A 27 -14.13 9.94 5.84
C ARG A 27 -15.13 8.83 5.51
N GLU A 28 -14.72 7.81 4.78
CA GLU A 28 -15.61 6.75 4.29
C GLU A 28 -15.06 5.37 4.68
N PRO A 29 -15.29 4.93 5.93
CA PRO A 29 -14.68 3.72 6.46
C PRO A 29 -15.12 2.42 5.76
N ASP A 30 -16.26 2.39 5.07
CA ASP A 30 -16.83 1.17 4.45
C ASP A 30 -16.76 1.16 2.91
N ASP A 31 -15.87 1.94 2.32
CA ASP A 31 -15.74 1.93 0.86
C ASP A 31 -15.00 0.69 0.33
N GLU A 32 -15.71 -0.14 -0.44
CA GLU A 32 -15.17 -1.34 -1.09
C GLU A 32 -13.92 -1.08 -1.96
N ARG A 33 -13.75 0.15 -2.48
CA ARG A 33 -12.55 0.56 -3.23
C ARG A 33 -11.29 0.40 -2.38
N TYR A 34 -11.35 0.71 -1.08
CA TYR A 34 -10.20 0.60 -0.20
C TYR A 34 -9.92 -0.84 0.22
N ALA A 35 -10.94 -1.68 0.32
CA ALA A 35 -10.76 -3.12 0.47
C ALA A 35 -9.98 -3.71 -0.72
N PHE A 36 -10.34 -3.32 -1.95
CA PHE A 36 -9.65 -3.77 -3.14
C PHE A 36 -8.21 -3.22 -3.24
N LEU A 37 -7.99 -1.94 -2.92
CA LEU A 37 -6.66 -1.36 -2.81
C LEU A 37 -5.78 -2.11 -1.81
N PHE A 38 -6.33 -2.41 -0.62
CA PHE A 38 -5.65 -3.19 0.41
C PHE A 38 -5.19 -4.56 -0.12
N GLU A 39 -6.08 -5.30 -0.79
CA GLU A 39 -5.73 -6.59 -1.41
C GLU A 39 -4.60 -6.47 -2.44
N GLN A 40 -4.60 -5.41 -3.26
CA GLN A 40 -3.51 -5.18 -4.21
C GLN A 40 -2.19 -4.86 -3.51
N VAL A 41 -2.22 -4.03 -2.47
CA VAL A 41 -1.05 -3.70 -1.65
C VAL A 41 -0.48 -4.95 -1.00
N VAL A 42 -1.32 -5.81 -0.42
CA VAL A 42 -0.88 -7.10 0.17
C VAL A 42 -0.16 -7.93 -0.88
N ARG A 43 -0.75 -8.10 -2.07
CA ARG A 43 -0.15 -8.87 -3.17
C ARG A 43 1.19 -8.31 -3.65
N MET A 44 1.41 -7.00 -3.51
CA MET A 44 2.71 -6.40 -3.79
C MET A 44 3.71 -6.65 -2.65
N LEU A 45 3.28 -6.46 -1.40
CA LEU A 45 4.15 -6.60 -0.22
C LEU A 45 4.69 -8.01 -0.03
N ILE A 46 3.94 -9.05 -0.42
CA ILE A 46 4.38 -10.45 -0.32
C ILE A 46 5.37 -10.86 -1.42
N LYS A 47 5.59 -10.03 -2.44
CA LYS A 47 6.56 -10.32 -3.50
C LYS A 47 7.98 -9.99 -3.04
N PRO A 48 8.99 -10.80 -3.41
CA PRO A 48 10.38 -10.44 -3.19
C PRO A 48 10.68 -9.17 -4.01
N SER A 49 11.07 -8.09 -3.33
CA SER A 49 11.39 -6.80 -3.95
C SER A 49 12.46 -6.08 -3.14
N PRO A 50 13.53 -5.56 -3.79
CA PRO A 50 14.49 -4.68 -3.13
C PRO A 50 13.81 -3.47 -2.48
N PHE A 51 12.79 -2.90 -3.13
CA PHE A 51 12.03 -1.79 -2.57
C PHE A 51 11.24 -2.20 -1.33
N ASN A 52 10.56 -3.35 -1.35
CA ASN A 52 9.82 -3.86 -0.19
C ASN A 52 10.73 -4.06 1.03
N LEU A 53 12.00 -4.45 0.82
CA LEU A 53 12.98 -4.58 1.90
C LEU A 53 13.35 -3.23 2.54
N THR A 54 13.12 -2.10 1.86
CA THR A 54 13.32 -0.76 2.42
C THR A 54 12.15 -0.24 3.24
N LEU A 55 10.98 -0.89 3.13
CA LEU A 55 9.78 -0.58 3.91
C LEU A 55 9.90 -1.19 5.32
N PRO A 56 9.25 -0.59 6.34
CA PRO A 56 9.22 -1.17 7.67
C PRO A 56 8.73 -2.63 7.63
N GLU A 57 9.47 -3.48 8.31
CA GLU A 57 9.21 -4.93 8.37
C GLU A 57 7.76 -5.29 8.74
N PRO A 58 7.07 -4.58 9.67
CA PRO A 58 5.68 -4.91 10.02
C PRO A 58 4.72 -4.97 8.83
N PHE A 59 4.88 -4.12 7.79
CA PHE A 59 4.02 -4.19 6.61
C PHE A 59 4.16 -5.52 5.87
N ARG A 60 5.40 -6.00 5.71
CA ARG A 60 5.68 -7.28 5.04
C ARG A 60 5.19 -8.45 5.88
N ILE A 61 5.44 -8.44 7.18
CA ILE A 61 4.97 -9.51 8.08
C ILE A 61 3.44 -9.59 8.07
N SER A 62 2.75 -8.46 8.24
CA SER A 62 1.29 -8.41 8.24
C SER A 62 0.70 -8.87 6.90
N ALA A 63 1.27 -8.43 5.77
CA ALA A 63 0.84 -8.88 4.45
C ALA A 63 1.03 -10.39 4.25
N HIS A 64 2.17 -10.96 4.67
CA HIS A 64 2.40 -12.41 4.58
C HIS A 64 1.44 -13.20 5.46
N ARG A 65 1.22 -12.76 6.72
CA ARG A 65 0.29 -13.42 7.65
C ARG A 65 -1.16 -13.35 7.16
N TYR A 66 -1.57 -12.19 6.66
CA TYR A 66 -2.89 -12.01 6.06
C TYR A 66 -3.06 -12.96 4.86
N HIS A 67 -2.09 -12.99 3.95
CA HIS A 67 -2.12 -13.85 2.77
C HIS A 67 -2.11 -15.36 3.13
N SER A 68 -1.40 -15.76 4.18
CA SER A 68 -1.38 -17.14 4.66
C SER A 68 -2.61 -17.54 5.47
N GLY A 69 -3.54 -16.61 5.71
CA GLY A 69 -4.75 -16.86 6.48
C GLY A 69 -4.54 -17.00 7.98
N ASP A 70 -3.53 -16.33 8.55
CA ASP A 70 -3.33 -16.30 10.01
C ASP A 70 -4.58 -15.74 10.71
N PRO A 71 -5.24 -16.51 11.60
CA PRO A 71 -6.53 -16.13 12.18
C PRO A 71 -6.52 -14.78 12.89
N VAL A 72 -5.46 -14.47 13.64
CA VAL A 72 -5.35 -13.21 14.39
C VAL A 72 -5.24 -12.03 13.43
N THR A 73 -4.39 -12.16 12.41
CA THR A 73 -4.19 -11.12 11.40
C THR A 73 -5.44 -10.93 10.54
N LEU A 74 -6.14 -12.00 10.17
CA LEU A 74 -7.41 -11.94 9.44
C LEU A 74 -8.50 -11.24 10.26
N THR A 75 -8.66 -11.57 11.55
CA THR A 75 -9.62 -10.87 12.41
C THR A 75 -9.30 -9.39 12.52
N HIS A 76 -8.02 -9.05 12.72
CA HIS A 76 -7.59 -7.65 12.84
C HIS A 76 -7.79 -6.87 11.53
N LEU A 77 -7.29 -7.39 10.40
CA LEU A 77 -7.35 -6.72 9.10
C LEU A 77 -8.69 -6.95 8.37
N GLY A 78 -9.60 -7.73 8.93
CA GLY A 78 -11.00 -7.78 8.48
C GLY A 78 -11.75 -6.48 8.77
N ALA A 79 -11.34 -5.74 9.82
CA ALA A 79 -11.92 -4.44 10.14
C ALA A 79 -11.48 -3.38 9.10
N PRO A 80 -12.42 -2.67 8.45
CA PRO A 80 -12.09 -1.62 7.48
C PRO A 80 -11.15 -0.53 8.02
N ALA A 81 -11.38 -0.09 9.27
CA ALA A 81 -10.54 0.93 9.91
C ALA A 81 -9.06 0.53 9.99
N ASN A 82 -8.77 -0.74 10.29
CA ASN A 82 -7.40 -1.23 10.40
C ASN A 82 -6.71 -1.32 9.02
N ARG A 83 -7.44 -1.73 7.99
CA ARG A 83 -6.94 -1.72 6.59
C ARG A 83 -6.64 -0.29 6.14
N ASN A 84 -7.55 0.63 6.40
CA ASN A 84 -7.42 2.04 6.05
C ASN A 84 -6.22 2.67 6.76
N PHE A 85 -6.03 2.37 8.05
CA PHE A 85 -4.86 2.82 8.80
C PHE A 85 -3.55 2.31 8.17
N MET A 86 -3.46 1.01 7.88
CA MET A 86 -2.29 0.44 7.22
C MET A 86 -2.02 1.09 5.84
N LEU A 87 -3.06 1.34 5.05
CA LEU A 87 -2.94 1.99 3.74
C LEU A 87 -2.40 3.41 3.84
N CYS A 88 -2.89 4.19 4.81
CA CYS A 88 -2.41 5.55 5.07
C CYS A 88 -0.94 5.55 5.47
N ASP A 89 -0.57 4.78 6.50
CA ASP A 89 0.81 4.72 7.00
C ASP A 89 1.77 4.28 5.88
N LEU A 90 1.38 3.27 5.11
CA LEU A 90 2.19 2.78 4.01
C LEU A 90 2.36 3.84 2.92
N HIS A 91 1.28 4.52 2.54
CA HIS A 91 1.33 5.59 1.55
C HIS A 91 2.30 6.70 1.98
N ASP A 92 2.22 7.16 3.22
CA ASP A 92 3.07 8.23 3.72
C ASP A 92 4.55 7.84 3.65
N ILE A 93 4.87 6.59 4.03
CA ILE A 93 6.23 6.05 3.91
C ILE A 93 6.69 6.00 2.45
N ILE A 94 5.85 5.51 1.53
CA ILE A 94 6.16 5.45 0.09
C ILE A 94 6.46 6.85 -0.45
N MET A 95 5.64 7.84 -0.07
CA MET A 95 5.81 9.22 -0.49
C MET A 95 7.12 9.81 0.03
N LEU A 96 7.48 9.53 1.30
CA LEU A 96 8.76 9.94 1.89
C LEU A 96 9.98 9.21 1.29
N LYS A 97 9.84 7.94 0.89
CA LYS A 97 10.91 7.12 0.28
C LYS A 97 11.21 7.46 -1.18
N GLY A 98 10.56 8.47 -1.75
CA GLY A 98 10.84 8.97 -3.09
C GLY A 98 9.60 9.27 -3.93
N GLY A 99 8.41 8.88 -3.46
CA GLY A 99 7.17 9.18 -4.19
C GLY A 99 6.93 10.68 -4.41
N LEU A 100 7.32 11.54 -3.45
CA LEU A 100 7.26 13.00 -3.62
C LEU A 100 8.18 13.48 -4.75
N ALA A 101 9.39 12.94 -4.84
CA ALA A 101 10.34 13.29 -5.89
C ALA A 101 9.86 12.80 -7.26
N LEU A 102 9.30 11.58 -7.32
CA LEU A 102 8.71 11.01 -8.53
C LEU A 102 7.54 11.87 -9.03
N LYS A 103 6.56 12.19 -8.17
CA LYS A 103 5.43 13.06 -8.54
C LYS A 103 5.86 14.44 -9.02
N ARG A 104 6.96 15.00 -8.49
CA ARG A 104 7.51 16.29 -8.98
C ARG A 104 8.10 16.16 -10.38
N ARG A 105 8.84 15.08 -10.65
CA ARG A 105 9.41 14.81 -11.98
C ARG A 105 8.31 14.58 -13.02
N GLU A 106 7.26 13.84 -12.68
CA GLU A 106 6.11 13.59 -13.57
C GLU A 106 5.31 14.87 -13.90
N ARG A 107 5.44 15.93 -13.09
CA ARG A 107 4.75 17.22 -13.29
C ARG A 107 5.58 18.26 -14.05
N GLN A 108 6.87 18.01 -14.28
CA GLN A 108 7.73 18.91 -15.07
C GLN A 108 7.82 18.35 -16.49
N PRO A 109 7.39 19.11 -17.52
CA PRO A 109 7.42 18.67 -18.92
C PRO A 109 8.85 18.53 -19.47
#